data_AF-A0A918D116-F1
#
_entry.id   AF-A0A918D116-F1
#
_cell.length_a   1.000
_cell.length_b   1.000
_cell.length_c   1.000
_cell.angle_alpha   90.00
_cell.angle_beta   90.00
_cell.angle_gamma   90.00
#
_symmetry.space_group_name_H-M   'P 1'
#
loop_
_entity.id
_entity.type
_entity.pdbx_description
1 polymer ?
#
loop_
_entity_poly.entity_id
_entity_poly.type
_entity_poly.pdbx_seq_one_letter_code
_entity_poly.pdbx_strand_id
1 'polypeptide(L)'
;MRRAFTALSVVAAAAITPVVAATSAQANQSTCVNYIGNHGYAVGPKVKAACSHPAFQGPLGDGKIPNPDCYSGLVNAGVRGTDVYRACVRA
;
A
#
# COMPACT_ATOMS: atom_id res chain seq x y z
N MET A 1 -50.48 5.74 -33.90
CA MET A 1 -49.55 5.16 -34.91
C MET A 1 -48.44 4.42 -34.15
N ARG A 2 -48.24 3.11 -34.42
CA ARG A 2 -47.01 2.24 -34.37
C ARG A 2 -45.86 2.64 -33.40
N ARG A 3 -45.14 1.77 -32.69
CA ARG A 3 -44.99 0.29 -32.65
C ARG A 3 -44.15 -0.08 -31.41
N ALA A 4 -44.34 -1.31 -30.95
CA ALA A 4 -43.67 -2.08 -29.90
C ALA A 4 -42.17 -1.85 -29.70
N PHE A 5 -41.67 -2.06 -28.48
CA PHE A 5 -40.69 -3.12 -28.14
C PHE A 5 -40.71 -3.38 -26.62
N THR A 6 -41.22 -4.55 -26.26
CA THR A 6 -41.12 -5.18 -24.94
C THR A 6 -39.64 -5.45 -24.63
N ALA A 7 -39.11 -4.84 -23.57
CA ALA A 7 -37.78 -5.15 -23.05
C ALA A 7 -37.92 -5.93 -21.73
N LEU A 8 -37.75 -7.25 -21.83
CA LEU A 8 -37.46 -8.14 -20.71
C LEU A 8 -36.06 -7.78 -20.17
N SER A 9 -36.00 -7.01 -19.10
CA SER A 9 -34.72 -6.73 -18.42
C SER A 9 -34.55 -7.73 -17.28
N VAL A 10 -33.69 -8.72 -17.50
CA VAL A 10 -33.25 -9.70 -16.52
C VAL A 10 -32.62 -8.95 -15.34
N VAL A 11 -33.15 -9.12 -14.13
CA VAL A 11 -32.53 -8.62 -12.90
C VAL A 11 -31.33 -9.51 -12.59
N ALA A 12 -30.17 -9.16 -13.14
CA ALA A 12 -28.91 -9.71 -12.69
C ALA A 12 -28.57 -9.06 -11.35
N ALA A 13 -28.81 -9.79 -10.25
CA ALA A 13 -28.20 -9.47 -8.96
C ALA A 13 -26.69 -9.69 -9.07
N ALA A 14 -25.98 -8.71 -9.62
CA ALA A 14 -24.54 -8.66 -9.52
C ALA A 14 -24.23 -8.45 -8.04
N ALA A 15 -23.76 -9.50 -7.37
CA ALA A 15 -23.08 -9.37 -6.10
C ALA A 15 -21.87 -8.47 -6.35
N ILE A 16 -22.03 -7.18 -6.04
CA ILE A 16 -20.94 -6.22 -5.87
C ILE A 16 -20.14 -6.71 -4.67
N THR A 17 -19.33 -7.75 -4.87
CA THR A 17 -18.17 -7.98 -4.01
C THR A 17 -17.36 -6.71 -4.11
N PRO A 18 -17.13 -5.96 -3.01
CA PRO A 18 -16.10 -4.95 -3.02
C PRO A 18 -14.81 -5.72 -3.28
N VAL A 19 -14.40 -5.78 -4.54
CA VAL A 19 -13.01 -6.01 -4.89
C VAL A 19 -12.35 -4.78 -4.32
N VAL A 20 -11.92 -4.89 -3.06
CA VAL A 20 -11.12 -3.88 -2.39
C VAL A 20 -9.87 -3.81 -3.26
N ALA A 21 -9.90 -2.91 -4.24
CA ALA A 21 -8.75 -2.51 -4.98
C ALA A 21 -7.86 -1.82 -3.94
N ALA A 22 -7.05 -2.63 -3.25
CA ALA A 22 -5.96 -2.11 -2.47
C ALA A 22 -5.15 -1.27 -3.44
N THR A 23 -5.28 0.04 -3.33
CA THR A 23 -4.51 0.96 -4.15
C THR A 23 -3.03 0.64 -3.92
N SER A 24 -2.18 0.87 -4.91
CA SER A 24 -0.75 0.57 -4.82
C SER A 24 -0.10 1.14 -3.54
N ALA A 25 -0.60 2.27 -3.04
CA ALA A 25 -0.20 2.86 -1.76
C ALA A 25 -0.45 1.94 -0.55
N GLN A 26 -1.57 1.22 -0.50
CA GLN A 26 -1.92 0.29 0.57
C GLN A 26 -1.14 -1.03 0.46
N ALA A 27 -0.91 -1.50 -0.78
CA ALA A 27 -0.09 -2.69 -1.05
C ALA A 27 1.38 -2.48 -0.64
N ASN A 28 1.94 -1.30 -0.91
CA ASN A 28 3.30 -1.03 -0.49
C ASN A 28 3.42 -0.80 1.03
N GLN A 29 2.45 -0.10 1.65
CA GLN A 29 2.42 0.06 3.10
C GLN A 29 2.44 -1.29 3.81
N SER A 30 1.61 -2.24 3.38
CA SER A 30 1.58 -3.58 3.94
C SER A 30 2.90 -4.34 3.73
N THR A 31 3.57 -4.16 2.60
CA THR A 31 4.88 -4.76 2.34
C THR A 31 5.96 -4.24 3.30
N CYS A 32 6.01 -2.93 3.53
CA CYS A 32 6.90 -2.31 4.52
C CYS A 32 6.62 -2.83 5.94
N VAL A 33 5.34 -2.85 6.35
CA VAL A 33 4.92 -3.31 7.67
C VAL A 33 5.25 -4.79 7.88
N ASN A 34 5.00 -5.63 6.88
CA ASN A 34 5.30 -7.07 6.93
C ASN A 34 6.81 -7.32 7.00
N TYR A 35 7.63 -6.55 6.27
CA TYR A 35 9.09 -6.65 6.35
C TYR A 35 9.57 -6.37 7.78
N ILE A 36 9.06 -5.31 8.42
CA ILE A 36 9.40 -4.95 9.80
C ILE A 36 8.96 -6.05 10.78
N GLY A 37 7.73 -6.55 10.66
CA GLY A 37 7.24 -7.64 11.52
C GLY A 37 8.04 -8.93 11.36
N ASN A 38 8.38 -9.31 10.12
CA ASN A 38 9.17 -10.51 9.83
C ASN A 38 10.62 -10.42 10.35
N HIS A 39 11.13 -9.21 10.54
CA HIS A 39 12.44 -8.95 11.14
C HIS A 39 12.40 -8.89 12.68
N GLY A 40 11.26 -9.18 13.30
CA GLY A 40 11.12 -9.29 14.76
C GLY A 40 10.85 -7.97 15.47
N TYR A 41 10.55 -6.90 14.74
CA TYR A 41 10.18 -5.61 15.34
C TYR A 41 8.70 -5.55 15.68
N ALA A 42 8.37 -4.80 16.74
CA ALA A 42 6.99 -4.54 17.12
C ALA A 42 6.31 -3.62 16.08
N VAL A 43 5.31 -4.17 15.38
CA VAL A 43 4.49 -3.40 14.44
C VAL A 43 3.41 -2.65 15.22
N GLY A 44 3.66 -1.38 15.50
CA GLY A 44 2.71 -0.47 16.15
C GLY A 44 2.20 0.65 15.22
N PRO A 45 1.39 1.57 15.75
CA PRO A 45 0.90 2.74 15.01
C PRO A 45 2.02 3.58 14.39
N LYS A 46 3.17 3.70 15.08
CA LYS A 46 4.36 4.41 14.57
C LYS A 46 4.94 3.77 13.31
N VAL A 47 5.07 2.45 13.29
CA VAL A 47 5.55 1.69 12.12
C VAL A 47 4.56 1.83 10.95
N LYS A 48 3.25 1.72 11.23
CA LYS A 48 2.21 1.88 10.21
C LYS A 48 2.19 3.29 9.61
N ALA A 49 2.36 4.31 10.45
CA ALA A 49 2.47 5.70 10.01
C ALA A 49 3.73 5.91 9.17
N ALA A 50 4.90 5.45 9.63
CA ALA A 50 6.14 5.56 8.86
C ALA A 50 6.06 4.86 7.49
N CYS A 51 5.52 3.64 7.45
CA CYS A 51 5.31 2.88 6.21
C CYS A 51 4.22 3.46 5.29
N SER A 52 3.49 4.50 5.71
CA SER A 52 2.52 5.19 4.86
C SER A 52 3.18 6.21 3.91
N HIS A 53 4.47 6.48 4.10
CA HIS A 53 5.26 7.35 3.25
C HIS A 53 5.97 6.54 2.16
N PRO A 54 5.47 6.55 0.91
CA PRO A 54 5.98 5.67 -0.14
C PRO A 54 7.37 6.06 -0.61
N ALA A 55 8.15 5.07 -1.07
CA ALA A 55 9.38 5.34 -1.77
C ALA A 55 9.12 6.10 -3.08
N PHE A 56 10.05 6.97 -3.45
CA PHE A 56 10.00 7.69 -4.71
C PHE A 56 10.96 7.08 -5.73
N GLN A 57 10.65 7.23 -7.01
CA GLN A 57 11.54 6.81 -8.09
C GLN A 57 12.78 7.71 -8.10
N GLY A 58 13.95 7.10 -8.22
CA GLY A 58 15.22 7.81 -8.33
C GLY A 58 15.28 8.68 -9.57
N PRO A 59 16.00 9.81 -9.51
CA PRO A 59 16.00 10.84 -10.57
C PRO A 59 16.56 10.33 -11.91
N LEU A 60 17.31 9.23 -11.92
CA LEU A 60 17.86 8.62 -13.13
C LEU A 60 17.16 7.30 -13.52
N GLY A 61 16.05 6.94 -12.87
CA GLY A 61 15.38 5.65 -13.10
C GLY A 61 16.11 4.44 -12.52
N ASP A 62 17.15 4.68 -11.72
CA ASP A 62 18.12 3.73 -11.16
C ASP A 62 17.59 2.92 -9.97
N GLY A 63 16.40 3.23 -9.47
CA GLY A 63 15.74 2.44 -8.43
C GLY A 63 14.77 3.26 -7.58
N LYS A 64 14.29 2.64 -6.49
CA LYS A 64 13.48 3.32 -5.47
C LYS A 64 14.37 3.93 -4.39
N ILE A 65 14.10 5.17 -4.03
CA ILE A 65 14.74 5.88 -2.93
C ILE A 65 13.76 5.94 -1.75
N PRO A 66 14.21 5.55 -0.54
CA PRO A 66 13.33 5.57 0.62
C PRO A 66 12.91 6.99 0.99
N ASN A 67 11.65 7.13 1.40
CA ASN A 67 11.15 8.41 1.91
C ASN A 67 11.86 8.80 3.22
N PRO A 68 12.37 10.03 3.38
CA PRO A 68 12.98 10.49 4.63
C PRO A 68 12.02 10.42 5.84
N ASP A 69 10.72 10.59 5.64
CA ASP A 69 9.71 10.45 6.68
C ASP A 69 9.51 8.99 7.10
N CYS A 70 9.55 8.05 6.14
CA CYS A 70 9.58 6.63 6.45
C CYS A 70 10.84 6.28 7.25
N TYR A 71 11.99 6.78 6.80
CA TYR A 71 13.27 6.46 7.42
C TYR A 71 13.32 6.94 8.87
N SER A 72 13.06 8.24 9.08
CA SER A 72 13.06 8.83 10.42
C SER A 72 11.98 8.23 11.32
N GLY A 73 10.79 7.95 10.79
CA GLY A 73 9.69 7.33 11.53
C GLY A 73 10.04 5.94 12.07
N LEU A 74 10.69 5.09 11.25
CA LEU A 74 11.09 3.75 11.69
C LEU A 74 12.32 3.76 12.61
N VAL A 75 13.28 4.65 12.39
CA VAL A 75 14.41 4.82 13.34
C VAL A 75 13.89 5.25 14.71
N ASN A 76 12.96 6.20 14.76
CA ASN A 76 12.30 6.62 16.00
C ASN A 76 11.41 5.54 16.63
N ALA A 77 11.01 4.52 15.85
CA ALA A 77 10.33 3.33 16.34
C ALA A 77 11.30 2.26 16.87
N GLY A 78 12.62 2.50 16.83
CA GLY A 78 13.64 1.57 17.31
C GLY A 78 14.10 0.53 16.28
N VAL A 79 13.73 0.70 15.01
CA VAL A 79 14.19 -0.18 13.93
C VAL A 79 15.63 0.16 13.55
N ARG A 80 16.47 -0.86 13.35
CA ARG A 80 17.87 -0.65 12.93
C ARG A 80 17.93 -0.03 11.53
N GLY A 81 18.82 0.93 11.31
CA GLY A 81 18.91 1.68 10.05
C GLY A 81 19.01 0.82 8.78
N THR A 82 19.68 -0.33 8.85
CA THR A 82 19.76 -1.29 7.72
C THR A 82 18.40 -1.90 7.36
N ASP A 83 17.57 -2.19 8.36
CA ASP A 83 16.22 -2.73 8.16
C ASP A 83 15.24 -1.63 7.77
N VAL A 84 15.43 -0.41 8.31
CA VAL A 84 14.68 0.79 7.91
C VAL A 84 14.82 1.04 6.42
N TYR A 85 16.06 1.10 5.90
CA TYR A 85 16.29 1.36 4.48
C TYR A 85 15.57 0.33 3.61
N ARG A 86 15.71 -0.96 3.95
CA ARG A 86 15.07 -2.06 3.23
C ARG A 86 13.55 -2.03 3.33
N ALA A 87 12.98 -1.68 4.47
CA ALA A 87 11.55 -1.52 4.63
C ALA A 87 11.02 -0.35 3.79
N CYS A 88 11.68 0.81 3.87
CA CYS A 88 11.22 2.03 3.23
C CYS A 88 11.31 2.01 1.71
N VAL A 89 12.26 1.29 1.10
CA VAL A 89 12.26 1.10 -0.38
C VAL A 89 11.13 0.17 -0.87
N ARG A 90 10.46 -0.53 0.05
CA ARG A 90 9.32 -1.42 -0.22
C ARG A 90 7.96 -0.77 0.12
N ALA A 91 7.97 0.41 0.75
CA ALA A 91 6.81 1.30 0.89
C ALA A 91 6.52 2.02 -0.44
#